data_AF-A0A522YNK9-F1
#
_entry.id   AF-A0A522YNK9-F1
#
_cell.length_a   1.000
_cell.length_b   1.000
_cell.length_c   1.000
_cell.angle_alpha   90.00
_cell.angle_beta   90.00
_cell.angle_gamma   90.00
#
_symmetry.space_group_name_H-M   'P 1'
#
loop_
_entity.id
_entity.type
_entity.pdbx_description
1 polymer ?
#
loop_
_entity_poly.entity_id
_entity_poly.type
_entity_poly.pdbx_seq_one_letter_code
_entity_poly.pdbx_strand_id
1 'polypeptide(L)'
;MPLFPAALLSVLAALPASALDPREWPLTPEASVRIEAENARACAAFSAALDKVEGLRTAYKDAPDRDAALAAWAAALADVPPLRAAAEETNGRHRKGLADTDLFVMMKAVGAVRNRESGYEEVAPEYKAINRNENTMDVRTKRLVVRFGGETARLEEASAARALEREREAETRLMLAGGGALLLALLGAAVWARRRPRI
;
A
#
# COMPACT_ATOMS: atom_id res chain seq x y z
N MET A 1 -19.58 38.06 -65.17
CA MET A 1 -18.66 37.15 -64.47
C MET A 1 -17.97 37.90 -63.35
N PRO A 2 -18.18 37.53 -62.07
CA PRO A 2 -17.11 37.60 -61.10
C PRO A 2 -16.90 36.22 -60.45
N LEU A 3 -15.84 35.55 -60.89
CA LEU A 3 -15.29 34.33 -60.33
C LEU A 3 -14.49 34.67 -59.06
N PHE A 4 -15.14 35.03 -57.94
CA PHE A 4 -14.39 35.36 -56.71
C PHE A 4 -15.03 35.01 -55.34
N PRO A 5 -15.99 34.07 -55.18
CA PRO A 5 -16.30 33.54 -53.84
C PRO A 5 -15.79 32.12 -53.58
N ALA A 6 -15.38 31.34 -54.59
CA ALA A 6 -15.03 29.93 -54.42
C ALA A 6 -13.63 29.70 -53.80
N ALA A 7 -12.69 30.61 -54.00
CA ALA A 7 -11.33 30.47 -53.49
C ALA A 7 -11.21 30.80 -51.99
N LEU A 8 -12.08 31.65 -51.44
CA LEU A 8 -12.07 31.99 -50.00
C LEU A 8 -12.79 30.95 -49.14
N LEU A 9 -13.76 30.22 -49.71
CA LEU A 9 -14.42 29.09 -49.04
C LEU A 9 -13.57 27.83 -49.01
N SER A 10 -12.52 27.76 -49.83
CA SER A 10 -11.60 26.60 -49.86
C SER A 10 -10.46 26.72 -48.84
N VAL A 11 -10.20 27.92 -48.30
CA VAL A 11 -9.17 28.13 -47.26
C VAL A 11 -9.73 27.90 -45.85
N LEU A 12 -11.06 27.98 -45.67
CA LEU A 12 -11.74 27.67 -44.40
C LEU A 12 -12.17 26.20 -44.26
N ALA A 13 -12.06 25.41 -45.33
CA ALA A 13 -12.34 23.97 -45.33
C ALA A 13 -11.09 23.11 -45.03
N ALA A 14 -9.95 23.73 -44.70
CA ALA A 14 -8.65 23.06 -44.56
C ALA A 14 -7.93 23.35 -43.23
N LEU A 15 -8.66 23.76 -42.19
CA LEU A 15 -8.16 23.51 -40.84
C LEU A 15 -8.62 22.10 -40.46
N PRO A 16 -7.71 21.12 -40.34
CA PRO A 16 -8.09 19.84 -39.77
C PRO A 16 -8.76 20.13 -38.43
N ALA A 17 -9.85 19.44 -38.13
CA ALA A 17 -10.33 19.25 -36.77
C ALA A 17 -9.08 18.94 -35.94
N SER A 18 -8.59 19.95 -35.22
CA SER A 18 -7.24 19.89 -34.67
C SER A 18 -7.39 18.99 -33.47
N ALA A 19 -7.13 17.70 -33.66
CA ALA A 19 -7.00 16.74 -32.57
C ALA A 19 -6.18 17.44 -31.48
N LEU A 20 -6.75 17.53 -30.28
CA LEU A 20 -6.11 18.23 -29.16
C LEU A 20 -4.66 17.77 -29.04
N ASP A 21 -3.69 18.69 -29.17
CA ASP A 21 -2.28 18.34 -29.06
C ASP A 21 -2.03 17.80 -27.64
N PRO A 22 -1.62 16.53 -27.48
CA PRO A 22 -1.35 15.93 -26.17
C PRO A 22 -0.26 16.65 -25.38
N ARG A 23 0.55 17.48 -26.03
CA ARG A 23 1.59 18.31 -25.39
C ARG A 23 1.03 19.47 -24.60
N GLU A 24 -0.21 19.88 -24.87
CA GLU A 24 -0.90 20.95 -24.13
C GLU A 24 -1.62 20.43 -22.87
N TRP A 25 -1.68 19.11 -22.69
CA TRP A 25 -2.44 18.52 -21.60
C TRP A 25 -1.72 18.72 -20.26
N PRO A 26 -2.47 18.99 -19.17
CA PRO A 26 -1.90 19.06 -17.82
C PRO A 26 -1.07 17.83 -17.43
N LEU A 27 -1.49 16.65 -17.88
CA LEU A 27 -0.71 15.42 -17.82
C LEU A 27 -0.41 14.93 -19.24
N THR A 28 0.83 15.15 -19.69
CA THR A 28 1.27 14.64 -21.00
C THR A 28 1.51 13.13 -20.96
N PRO A 29 1.52 12.44 -22.12
CA PRO A 29 1.87 11.02 -22.21
C PRO A 29 3.25 10.70 -21.61
N GLU A 30 4.26 11.53 -21.88
CA GLU A 30 5.62 11.35 -21.38
C GLU A 30 5.68 11.53 -19.85
N ALA A 31 4.95 12.51 -19.32
CA ALA A 31 4.83 12.71 -17.88
C ALA A 31 4.13 11.52 -17.21
N SER A 32 3.06 11.00 -17.82
CA SER A 32 2.35 9.80 -17.35
C SER A 32 3.28 8.58 -17.29
N VAL A 33 4.07 8.32 -18.34
CA VAL A 33 5.05 7.21 -18.36
C VAL A 33 6.13 7.40 -17.30
N ARG A 34 6.64 8.63 -17.12
CA ARG A 34 7.64 8.92 -16.09
C ARG A 34 7.10 8.66 -14.67
N ILE A 35 5.88 9.11 -14.39
CA ILE A 35 5.23 8.90 -13.08
C ILE A 35 4.93 7.41 -12.86
N GLU A 36 4.50 6.68 -13.89
CA GLU A 36 4.32 5.22 -13.81
C GLU A 36 5.62 4.51 -13.41
N ALA A 37 6.74 4.89 -14.04
CA ALA A 37 8.04 4.31 -13.72
C ALA A 37 8.51 4.68 -12.29
N GLU A 38 8.21 5.91 -11.83
CA GLU A 38 8.44 6.31 -10.43
C GLU A 38 7.61 5.48 -9.46
N ASN A 39 6.33 5.29 -9.75
CA ASN A 39 5.44 4.45 -8.96
C ASN A 39 5.90 2.99 -8.95
N ALA A 40 6.37 2.46 -10.08
CA ALA A 40 6.91 1.11 -10.18
C ALA A 40 8.11 0.92 -9.24
N ARG A 41 9.05 1.89 -9.20
CA ARG A 41 10.19 1.87 -8.27
C ARG A 41 9.76 1.96 -6.81
N ALA A 42 8.82 2.83 -6.48
CA ALA A 42 8.29 2.95 -5.12
C ALA A 42 7.58 1.65 -4.67
N CYS A 43 6.75 1.07 -5.54
CA CYS A 43 6.08 -0.20 -5.28
C CYS A 43 7.05 -1.37 -5.16
N ALA A 44 8.15 -1.38 -5.92
CA ALA A 44 9.17 -2.41 -5.80
C ALA A 44 9.87 -2.36 -4.42
N ALA A 45 10.21 -1.16 -3.94
CA ALA A 45 10.77 -0.99 -2.60
C ALA A 45 9.76 -1.39 -1.51
N PHE A 46 8.50 -0.98 -1.64
CA PHE A 46 7.42 -1.38 -0.74
C PHE A 46 7.21 -2.90 -0.73
N SER A 47 7.19 -3.56 -1.90
CA SER A 47 7.08 -5.01 -1.99
C SER A 47 8.24 -5.73 -1.31
N ALA A 48 9.48 -5.30 -1.55
CA ALA A 48 10.66 -5.92 -0.96
C ALA A 48 10.66 -5.81 0.58
N ALA A 49 10.18 -4.69 1.13
CA ALA A 49 10.00 -4.55 2.57
C ALA A 49 8.94 -5.53 3.11
N LEU A 50 7.82 -5.71 2.41
CA LEU A 50 6.80 -6.71 2.79
C LEU A 50 7.32 -8.15 2.67
N ASP A 51 8.19 -8.44 1.70
CA ASP A 51 8.83 -9.76 1.57
C ASP A 51 9.75 -10.05 2.78
N LYS A 52 10.49 -9.03 3.26
CA LYS A 52 11.27 -9.13 4.50
C LYS A 52 10.39 -9.39 5.72
N VAL A 53 9.27 -8.66 5.85
CA VAL A 53 8.28 -8.85 6.92
C VAL A 53 7.73 -10.27 6.89
N GLU A 54 7.39 -10.79 5.72
CA GLU A 54 6.91 -12.15 5.54
C GLU A 54 7.96 -13.21 5.92
N GLY A 55 9.23 -12.99 5.57
CA GLY A 55 10.33 -13.86 6.01
C GLY A 55 10.44 -13.93 7.54
N LEU A 56 10.29 -12.81 8.23
CA LEU A 56 10.31 -12.76 9.70
C LEU A 56 9.08 -13.45 10.31
N ARG A 57 7.90 -13.21 9.74
CA ARG A 57 6.65 -13.89 10.14
C ARG A 57 6.78 -15.40 10.03
N THR A 58 7.31 -15.90 8.92
CA THR A 58 7.42 -17.35 8.70
C THR A 58 8.40 -18.00 9.67
N ALA A 59 9.50 -17.32 10.01
CA ALA A 59 10.47 -17.79 10.99
C ALA A 59 9.98 -17.72 12.45
N TYR A 60 9.00 -16.86 12.77
CA TYR A 60 8.55 -16.61 14.15
C TYR A 60 8.08 -17.87 14.90
N LYS A 61 7.39 -18.80 14.24
CA LYS A 61 6.78 -19.96 14.92
C LYS A 61 7.83 -20.86 15.56
N ASP A 62 8.94 -21.08 14.87
CA ASP A 62 10.00 -22.01 15.25
C ASP A 62 11.20 -21.27 15.89
N ALA A 63 11.04 -19.98 16.20
CA ALA A 63 12.09 -19.18 16.80
C ALA A 63 12.39 -19.64 18.24
N PRO A 64 13.67 -19.83 18.60
CA PRO A 64 14.06 -20.21 19.97
C PRO A 64 13.74 -19.10 20.98
N ASP A 65 13.77 -17.84 20.54
CA ASP A 65 13.28 -16.69 21.28
C ASP A 65 12.17 -16.01 20.48
N ARG A 66 10.92 -16.34 20.82
CA ARG A 66 9.73 -15.80 20.16
C ARG A 66 9.53 -14.32 20.44
N ASP A 67 9.98 -13.82 21.60
CA ASP A 67 9.81 -12.42 21.97
C ASP A 67 10.75 -11.52 21.16
N ALA A 68 12.01 -11.94 21.00
CA ALA A 68 12.96 -11.27 20.11
C ALA A 68 12.53 -11.34 18.64
N ALA A 69 12.03 -12.49 18.18
CA ALA A 69 11.53 -12.65 16.81
C ALA A 69 10.32 -11.76 16.52
N LEU A 70 9.38 -11.66 17.46
CA LEU A 70 8.21 -10.78 17.35
C LEU A 70 8.63 -9.29 17.31
N ALA A 71 9.59 -8.89 18.14
CA ALA A 71 10.13 -7.53 18.13
C ALA A 71 10.83 -7.20 16.80
N ALA A 72 11.60 -8.13 16.23
CA ALA A 72 12.24 -7.95 14.92
C ALA A 72 11.20 -7.83 13.78
N TRP A 73 10.15 -8.66 13.83
CA TRP A 73 9.03 -8.56 12.88
C TRP A 73 8.33 -7.21 13.00
N ALA A 74 8.01 -6.76 14.23
CA ALA A 74 7.39 -5.46 14.47
C ALA A 74 8.24 -4.30 13.96
N ALA A 75 9.56 -4.33 14.20
CA ALA A 75 10.49 -3.33 13.70
C ALA A 75 10.50 -3.28 12.17
N ALA A 76 10.58 -4.43 11.51
CA ALA A 76 10.55 -4.49 10.05
C ALA A 76 9.22 -3.97 9.46
N LEU A 77 8.09 -4.21 10.15
CA LEU A 77 6.79 -3.69 9.73
C LEU A 77 6.69 -2.17 9.94
N ALA A 78 7.33 -1.63 10.98
CA ALA A 78 7.38 -0.19 11.26
C ALA A 78 8.17 0.62 10.21
N ASP A 79 9.05 -0.03 9.44
CA ASP A 79 9.79 0.59 8.32
C ASP A 79 8.93 0.74 7.04
N VAL A 80 7.77 0.07 6.97
CA VAL A 80 6.92 0.01 5.76
C VAL A 80 6.08 1.27 5.48
N PRO A 81 5.49 1.98 6.48
CA PRO A 81 4.62 3.13 6.22
C PRO A 81 5.22 4.25 5.35
N PRO A 82 6.51 4.64 5.49
CA PRO A 82 7.12 5.61 4.59
C PRO A 82 7.17 5.14 3.11
N LEU A 83 7.41 3.85 2.88
CA LEU A 83 7.45 3.27 1.53
C LEU A 83 6.06 3.20 0.90
N ARG A 84 5.06 2.85 1.71
CA ARG A 84 3.65 2.94 1.31
C ARG A 84 3.28 4.37 0.92
N ALA A 85 3.64 5.35 1.75
CA ALA A 85 3.34 6.76 1.49
C ALA A 85 3.94 7.24 0.17
N ALA A 86 5.18 6.86 -0.14
CA ALA A 86 5.82 7.18 -1.43
C ALA A 86 5.06 6.58 -2.63
N ALA A 87 4.59 5.32 -2.52
CA ALA A 87 3.80 4.69 -3.57
C ALA A 87 2.42 5.38 -3.74
N GLU A 88 1.73 5.68 -2.64
CA GLU A 88 0.46 6.41 -2.65
C GLU A 88 0.61 7.85 -3.17
N GLU A 89 1.72 8.54 -2.85
CA GLU A 89 2.01 9.90 -3.32
C GLU A 89 2.23 9.93 -4.84
N THR A 90 3.05 9.02 -5.38
CA THR A 90 3.26 8.93 -6.85
C THR A 90 1.94 8.65 -7.58
N ASN A 91 1.09 7.80 -6.99
CA ASN A 91 -0.24 7.51 -7.52
C ASN A 91 -1.18 8.72 -7.44
N GLY A 92 -1.15 9.45 -6.31
CA GLY A 92 -1.92 10.67 -6.11
C GLY A 92 -1.52 11.79 -7.08
N ARG A 93 -0.23 11.93 -7.39
CA ARG A 93 0.25 12.87 -8.42
C ARG A 93 -0.31 12.53 -9.80
N HIS A 94 -0.31 11.25 -10.18
CA HIS A 94 -0.88 10.81 -11.45
C HIS A 94 -2.38 11.09 -11.52
N ARG A 95 -3.14 10.66 -10.51
CA ARG A 95 -4.59 10.87 -10.44
C ARG A 95 -4.99 12.34 -10.51
N LYS A 96 -4.25 13.21 -9.82
CA LYS A 96 -4.47 14.66 -9.90
C LYS A 96 -4.25 15.17 -11.31
N GLY A 97 -3.14 14.80 -11.95
CA GLY A 97 -2.86 15.21 -13.33
C GLY A 97 -3.88 14.69 -14.34
N LEU A 98 -4.40 13.47 -14.12
CA LEU A 98 -5.49 12.91 -14.94
C LEU A 98 -6.78 13.72 -14.75
N ALA A 99 -7.19 14.02 -13.52
CA ALA A 99 -8.38 14.83 -13.25
C ALA A 99 -8.29 16.25 -13.89
N ASP A 100 -7.11 16.88 -13.83
CA ASP A 100 -6.88 18.17 -14.48
C ASP A 100 -6.96 18.04 -16.02
N THR A 101 -6.49 16.92 -16.57
CA THR A 101 -6.58 16.60 -18.00
C THR A 101 -8.02 16.33 -18.43
N ASP A 102 -8.81 15.62 -17.61
CA ASP A 102 -10.23 15.39 -17.84
C ASP A 102 -10.98 16.71 -17.94
N LEU A 103 -10.72 17.63 -17.01
CA LEU A 103 -11.32 18.96 -17.03
C LEU A 103 -10.90 19.75 -18.28
N PHE A 104 -9.61 19.71 -18.64
CA PHE A 104 -9.10 20.36 -19.85
C PHE A 104 -9.80 19.85 -21.12
N VAL A 105 -9.88 18.52 -21.29
CA VAL A 105 -10.56 17.88 -22.41
C VAL A 105 -12.05 18.23 -22.39
N MET A 106 -12.74 18.20 -21.25
CA MET A 106 -14.15 18.59 -21.18
C MET A 106 -14.37 20.05 -21.58
N MET A 107 -13.53 20.99 -21.14
CA MET A 107 -13.66 22.41 -21.51
C MET A 107 -13.46 22.63 -23.01
N LYS A 108 -12.48 21.95 -23.62
CA LYS A 108 -12.23 22.03 -25.07
C LYS A 108 -13.41 21.44 -25.87
N ALA A 109 -14.01 20.35 -25.39
CA ALA A 109 -15.21 19.75 -25.96
C ALA A 109 -16.37 20.76 -26.04
N VAL A 110 -16.63 21.43 -24.91
CA VAL A 110 -17.70 22.43 -24.82
C VAL A 110 -17.44 23.60 -25.76
N GLY A 111 -16.19 24.04 -25.88
CA GLY A 111 -15.78 25.06 -26.85
C GLY A 111 -16.03 24.65 -28.30
N ALA A 112 -15.61 23.44 -28.68
CA ALA A 112 -15.81 22.89 -30.01
C ALA A 112 -17.30 22.80 -30.38
N VAL A 113 -18.14 22.28 -29.48
CA VAL A 113 -19.60 22.21 -29.67
C VAL A 113 -20.20 23.61 -29.84
N ARG A 114 -19.82 24.56 -28.98
CA ARG A 114 -20.28 25.96 -29.07
C ARG A 114 -19.92 26.59 -30.41
N ASN A 115 -18.73 26.30 -30.93
CA ASN A 115 -18.22 26.83 -32.18
C ASN A 115 -18.66 26.03 -33.42
N ARG A 116 -19.44 24.95 -33.24
CA ARG A 116 -19.85 24.00 -34.30
C ARG A 116 -18.66 23.37 -35.03
N GLU A 117 -17.56 23.15 -34.31
CA GLU A 117 -16.39 22.43 -34.82
C GLU A 117 -16.71 20.93 -34.89
N SER A 118 -16.57 20.33 -36.08
CA SER A 118 -16.73 18.89 -36.27
C SER A 118 -15.43 18.15 -35.98
N GLY A 119 -15.49 16.89 -35.52
CA GLY A 119 -14.31 16.04 -35.30
C GLY A 119 -13.80 15.93 -33.86
N TYR A 120 -14.54 16.44 -32.87
CA TYR A 120 -14.19 16.30 -31.45
C TYR A 120 -14.51 14.90 -30.86
N GLU A 121 -15.19 14.04 -31.62
CA GLU A 121 -15.87 12.86 -31.07
C GLU A 121 -14.97 11.67 -30.72
N GLU A 122 -13.69 11.67 -31.14
CA GLU A 122 -12.79 10.55 -30.86
C GLU A 122 -11.90 10.78 -29.64
N VAL A 123 -12.03 9.88 -28.65
CA VAL A 123 -11.11 9.80 -27.51
C VAL A 123 -9.71 9.45 -28.01
N ALA A 124 -8.81 10.43 -27.95
CA ALA A 124 -7.42 10.32 -28.39
C ALA A 124 -6.72 9.05 -27.82
N PRO A 125 -5.99 8.27 -28.64
CA PRO A 125 -5.25 7.08 -28.18
C PRO A 125 -4.33 7.34 -26.99
N GLU A 126 -3.76 8.54 -26.91
CA GLU A 126 -2.88 9.01 -25.84
C GLU A 126 -3.63 9.11 -24.52
N TYR A 127 -4.87 9.60 -24.53
CA TYR A 127 -5.72 9.68 -23.33
C TYR A 127 -6.07 8.28 -22.80
N LYS A 128 -6.34 7.32 -23.70
CA LYS A 128 -6.53 5.91 -23.33
C LYS A 128 -5.25 5.32 -22.73
N ALA A 129 -4.07 5.68 -23.25
CA ALA A 129 -2.80 5.24 -22.68
C ALA A 129 -2.57 5.78 -21.26
N ILE A 130 -2.88 7.06 -21.02
CA ILE A 130 -2.78 7.68 -19.69
C ILE A 130 -3.70 6.97 -18.67
N ASN A 131 -4.96 6.70 -19.04
CA ASN A 131 -5.90 5.96 -18.20
C ASN A 131 -5.44 4.52 -17.91
N ARG A 132 -4.83 3.83 -18.89
CA ARG A 132 -4.25 2.50 -18.65
C ARG A 132 -3.11 2.53 -17.64
N ASN A 133 -2.27 3.56 -17.67
CA ASN A 133 -1.21 3.76 -16.69
C ASN A 133 -1.79 4.01 -15.29
N GLU A 134 -2.82 4.86 -15.19
CA GLU A 134 -3.52 5.13 -13.93
C GLU A 134 -4.06 3.84 -13.30
N ASN A 135 -4.83 3.05 -14.06
CA ASN A 135 -5.35 1.77 -13.59
C ASN A 135 -4.23 0.80 -13.17
N THR A 136 -3.12 0.76 -13.93
CA THR A 136 -1.95 -0.09 -13.60
C THR A 136 -1.35 0.30 -12.26
N MET A 137 -1.14 1.60 -12.02
CA MET A 137 -0.60 2.14 -10.77
C MET A 137 -1.57 1.90 -9.60
N ASP A 138 -2.86 2.10 -9.82
CA ASP A 138 -3.92 1.90 -8.84
C ASP A 138 -3.99 0.45 -8.37
N VAL A 139 -4.03 -0.50 -9.31
CA VAL A 139 -4.06 -1.94 -9.00
C VAL A 139 -2.80 -2.36 -8.25
N ARG A 140 -1.62 -1.91 -8.70
CA ARG A 140 -0.34 -2.22 -8.07
C ARG A 140 -0.30 -1.71 -6.62
N THR A 141 -0.63 -0.45 -6.41
CA THR A 141 -0.61 0.20 -5.09
C THR A 141 -1.62 -0.44 -4.15
N LYS A 142 -2.88 -0.62 -4.59
CA LYS A 142 -3.95 -1.23 -3.77
C LYS A 142 -3.60 -2.63 -3.30
N ARG A 143 -3.03 -3.48 -4.16
CA ARG A 143 -2.62 -4.85 -3.78
C ARG A 143 -1.59 -4.83 -2.65
N LEU A 144 -0.61 -3.94 -2.70
CA LEU A 144 0.41 -3.81 -1.67
C LEU A 144 -0.15 -3.26 -0.36
N VAL A 145 -1.07 -2.28 -0.42
CA VAL A 145 -1.75 -1.75 0.76
C VAL A 145 -2.58 -2.83 1.46
N VAL A 146 -3.32 -3.65 0.69
CA VAL A 146 -4.07 -4.79 1.24
C VAL A 146 -3.14 -5.80 1.89
N ARG A 147 -2.01 -6.14 1.24
CA ARG A 147 -1.01 -7.05 1.82
C ARG A 147 -0.44 -6.48 3.12
N PHE A 148 -0.08 -5.21 3.15
CA PHE A 148 0.41 -4.54 4.36
C PHE A 148 -0.60 -4.62 5.51
N GLY A 149 -1.89 -4.31 5.25
CA GLY A 149 -2.94 -4.46 6.25
C GLY A 149 -3.06 -5.89 6.79
N GLY A 150 -2.91 -6.89 5.91
CA GLY A 150 -2.87 -8.29 6.31
C GLY A 150 -1.67 -8.65 7.20
N GLU A 151 -0.48 -8.11 6.92
CA GLU A 151 0.69 -8.34 7.78
C GLU A 151 0.55 -7.64 9.15
N THR A 152 -0.04 -6.45 9.20
CA THR A 152 -0.34 -5.75 10.47
C THR A 152 -1.27 -6.58 11.34
N ALA A 153 -2.38 -7.06 10.79
CA ALA A 153 -3.33 -7.88 11.53
C ALA A 153 -2.68 -9.17 12.09
N ARG A 154 -1.84 -9.84 11.29
CA ARG A 154 -1.12 -11.04 11.74
C ARG A 154 -0.11 -10.73 12.86
N LEU A 155 0.56 -9.58 12.81
CA LEU A 155 1.46 -9.16 13.88
C LEU A 155 0.67 -8.89 15.17
N GLU A 156 -0.48 -8.23 15.09
CA GLU A 156 -1.37 -7.99 16.23
C GLU A 156 -1.86 -9.30 16.86
N GLU A 157 -2.33 -10.23 16.03
CA GLU A 157 -2.74 -11.57 16.47
C GLU A 157 -1.59 -12.34 17.15
N ALA A 158 -0.40 -12.34 16.55
CA ALA A 158 0.78 -12.99 17.12
C ALA A 158 1.21 -12.36 18.44
N SER A 159 1.11 -11.03 18.55
CA SER A 159 1.43 -10.28 19.76
C SER A 159 0.45 -10.59 20.89
N ALA A 160 -0.85 -10.62 20.58
CA ALA A 160 -1.88 -10.99 21.55
C ALA A 160 -1.72 -12.44 22.02
N ALA A 161 -1.47 -13.37 21.09
CA ALA A 161 -1.22 -14.78 21.43
C ALA A 161 0.01 -14.93 22.34
N ARG A 162 1.10 -14.21 22.06
CA ARG A 162 2.31 -14.28 22.88
C ARG A 162 2.11 -13.67 24.26
N ALA A 163 1.35 -12.58 24.38
CA ALA A 163 0.99 -12.00 25.68
C ALA A 163 0.24 -13.02 26.56
N LEU A 164 -0.75 -13.73 25.99
CA LEU A 164 -1.49 -14.79 26.69
C LEU A 164 -0.58 -15.98 27.07
N GLU A 165 0.35 -16.36 26.21
CA GLU A 165 1.34 -17.41 26.54
C GLU A 165 2.21 -16.99 27.74
N ARG A 166 2.68 -15.74 27.79
CA ARG A 166 3.48 -15.22 28.91
C ARG A 166 2.71 -15.25 30.24
N GLU A 167 1.43 -14.88 30.23
CA GLU A 167 0.57 -14.95 31.42
C GLU A 167 0.46 -16.39 31.93
N ARG A 168 0.21 -17.36 31.04
CA ARG A 168 0.12 -18.79 31.40
C ARG A 168 1.44 -19.34 31.92
N GLU A 169 2.57 -18.95 31.32
CA GLU A 169 3.91 -19.32 31.79
C GLU A 169 4.18 -18.76 33.20
N ALA A 170 3.75 -17.52 33.47
CA ALA A 170 3.88 -16.90 34.78
C ALA A 170 3.03 -17.61 35.85
N GLU A 171 1.77 -17.91 35.53
CA GLU A 171 0.89 -18.70 36.41
C GLU A 171 1.46 -20.09 36.70
N THR A 172 1.97 -20.77 35.68
CA THR A 172 2.57 -22.10 35.83
C THR A 172 3.81 -22.05 36.72
N ARG A 173 4.67 -21.04 36.56
CA ARG A 173 5.84 -20.84 37.44
C ARG A 173 5.43 -20.57 38.88
N LEU A 174 4.39 -19.76 39.11
CA LEU A 174 3.85 -19.50 40.45
C LEU A 174 3.26 -20.76 41.09
N MET A 175 2.50 -21.56 40.34
CA MET A 175 1.96 -22.83 40.81
C MET A 175 3.07 -23.82 41.18
N LEU A 176 4.10 -23.95 40.34
CA LEU A 176 5.25 -24.82 40.61
C LEU A 176 6.06 -24.35 41.82
N ALA A 177 6.30 -23.04 41.95
CA ALA A 177 6.98 -22.47 43.11
C ALA A 177 6.17 -22.66 44.41
N GLY A 178 4.85 -22.46 44.36
CA GLY A 178 3.94 -22.69 45.49
C GLY A 178 3.86 -24.17 45.90
N GLY A 179 3.78 -25.08 44.93
CA GLY A 179 3.82 -26.52 45.17
C GLY A 179 5.15 -26.99 45.77
N GLY A 180 6.27 -26.45 45.28
CA GLY A 180 7.59 -26.71 45.86
C GLY A 180 7.73 -26.20 47.29
N ALA A 181 7.23 -25.00 47.58
CA ALA A 181 7.22 -24.43 48.93
C ALA A 181 6.35 -25.25 49.91
N LEU A 182 5.18 -25.73 49.47
CA LEU A 182 4.31 -26.60 50.27
C LEU A 182 5.00 -27.93 50.59
N LEU A 183 5.65 -28.56 49.60
CA LEU A 183 6.40 -29.80 49.78
C LEU A 183 7.56 -29.63 50.78
N LEU A 184 8.30 -28.53 50.68
CA LEU A 184 9.37 -28.19 51.63
C LEU A 184 8.83 -27.95 53.05
N ALA A 185 7.70 -27.25 53.18
CA ALA A 185 7.06 -27.01 54.48
C ALA A 185 6.57 -28.32 55.12
N LEU A 186 5.97 -29.22 54.34
CA LEU A 186 5.53 -30.54 54.81
C LEU A 186 6.70 -31.43 55.21
N LEU A 187 7.80 -31.43 54.45
CA LEU A 187 9.03 -32.13 54.81
C LEU A 187 9.65 -31.57 56.10
N GLY A 188 9.70 -30.24 56.24
CA GLY A 188 10.17 -29.57 57.45
C GLY A 188 9.32 -29.95 58.68
N ALA A 189 7.99 -29.93 58.54
CA ALA A 189 7.07 -30.33 59.60
C ALA A 189 7.21 -31.82 59.97
N ALA A 190 7.37 -32.70 58.98
CA ALA A 190 7.57 -34.14 59.20
C ALA A 190 8.90 -34.44 59.93
N VAL A 191 9.99 -33.76 59.55
CA VAL A 191 11.30 -33.86 60.23
C VAL A 191 11.20 -33.35 61.66
N TRP A 192 10.53 -32.23 61.88
CA TRP A 192 10.34 -31.67 63.21
C TRP A 192 9.48 -32.56 64.11
N ALA A 193 8.38 -33.12 63.58
CA ALA A 193 7.52 -34.06 64.29
C ALA A 193 8.28 -35.34 64.70
N ARG A 194 9.22 -35.83 63.87
CA ARG A 194 10.10 -36.95 64.20
C ARG A 194 11.13 -36.64 65.29
N ARG A 195 11.53 -35.37 65.43
CA ARG A 195 12.51 -34.92 66.44
C ARG A 195 11.87 -34.50 67.77
N ARG A 196 10.54 -34.48 67.88
CA ARG A 196 9.88 -34.20 69.16
C ARG A 196 10.06 -35.39 70.12
N PRO A 197 10.61 -35.19 71.33
CA PRO A 197 10.65 -36.24 72.35
C PRO A 197 9.23 -36.61 72.77
N ARG A 198 8.96 -37.91 72.89
CA ARG A 198 7.71 -38.41 73.47
C ARG A 198 7.74 -38.09 74.96
N ILE A 199 6.87 -37.18 75.37
CA ILE A 199 6.55 -36.91 76.78
C ILE A 199 5.43 -37.89 77.18
#